data_AF-A0A1Q4GP02-F1
#
_entry.id   AF-A0A1Q4GP02-F1
#
_cell.length_a   1.000
_cell.length_b   1.000
_cell.length_c   1.000
_cell.angle_alpha   90.00
_cell.angle_beta   90.00
_cell.angle_gamma   90.00
#
_symmetry.space_group_name_H-M   'P 1'
#
loop_
_entity.id
_entity.type
_entity.pdbx_description
1 polymer ?
#
loop_
_entity_poly.entity_id
_entity_poly.type
_entity_poly.pdbx_seq_one_letter_code
_entity_poly.pdbx_strand_id
1 'polypeptide(L)'
;MSPRELKVGHLVQLNPETCRNLMFGACFLVVTDPRPWGAQGYIQVIGTDDQPRGLAYYRARWEEMELVGAAEWIAGSLEGETDEY
;
A
#
# COMPACT_ATOMS: atom_id res chain seq x y z
N MET A 1 -1.81 14.11 -9.87
CA MET A 1 -3.10 13.41 -9.96
C MET A 1 -4.26 14.34 -9.55
N SER A 2 -5.42 14.30 -10.21
CA SER A 2 -6.64 14.91 -9.63
C SER A 2 -7.10 14.08 -8.43
N PRO A 3 -7.82 14.65 -7.43
CA PRO A 3 -8.31 13.89 -6.29
C PRO A 3 -9.40 12.93 -6.78
N ARG A 4 -9.00 11.75 -7.24
CA ARG A 4 -9.89 10.60 -7.32
C ARG A 4 -10.01 10.08 -5.90
N GLU A 5 -11.23 9.82 -5.47
CA GLU A 5 -11.49 9.31 -4.13
C GLU A 5 -10.87 7.91 -4.02
N LEU A 6 -9.71 7.83 -3.34
CA LEU A 6 -9.09 6.55 -3.01
C LEU A 6 -9.97 5.80 -2.02
N LYS A 7 -9.99 4.48 -2.16
CA LYS A 7 -10.73 3.58 -1.28
C LYS A 7 -9.77 2.55 -0.71
N VAL A 8 -10.14 1.98 0.43
CA VAL A 8 -9.46 0.80 0.97
C VAL A 8 -9.46 -0.30 -0.10
N GLY A 9 -8.32 -0.95 -0.29
CA GLY A 9 -8.11 -1.98 -1.31
C GLY A 9 -7.74 -1.44 -2.70
N HIS A 10 -7.77 -0.13 -2.93
CA HIS A 10 -7.16 0.42 -4.16
C HIS A 10 -5.66 0.15 -4.18
N LEU A 11 -5.15 -0.07 -5.38
CA LEU A 11 -3.74 -0.31 -5.63
C LEU A 11 -3.17 0.92 -6.33
N VAL A 12 -2.17 1.51 -5.70
CA VAL A 12 -1.39 2.60 -6.28
C VAL A 12 0.03 2.12 -6.54
N GLN A 13 0.67 2.65 -7.58
CA GLN A 13 2.08 2.44 -7.84
C GLN A 13 2.87 3.66 -7.39
N LEU A 14 3.95 3.46 -6.65
CA LEU A 14 4.81 4.54 -6.20
C LEU A 14 5.73 5.00 -7.32
N ASN A 15 5.73 6.30 -7.60
CA ASN A 15 6.59 6.89 -8.62
C ASN A 15 8.06 6.85 -8.15
N PRO A 16 8.97 6.19 -8.89
CA PRO A 16 10.37 6.06 -8.49
C PRO A 16 11.14 7.39 -8.45
N GLU A 17 10.65 8.45 -9.10
CA GLU A 17 11.31 9.75 -9.17
C GLU A 17 10.89 10.69 -8.02
N THR A 18 9.68 10.52 -7.50
CA THR A 18 9.10 11.43 -6.49
C THR A 18 8.87 10.78 -5.13
N CYS A 19 8.86 9.45 -5.05
CA CYS A 19 8.77 8.72 -3.79
C CYS A 19 9.96 9.05 -2.88
N ARG A 20 9.69 9.50 -1.65
CA ARG A 20 10.72 9.86 -0.67
C ARG A 20 11.57 8.68 -0.21
N ASN A 21 11.05 7.45 -0.27
CA ASN A 21 11.83 6.24 -0.02
C ASN A 21 12.07 5.48 -1.33
N LEU A 22 13.25 5.67 -1.92
CA LEU A 22 13.62 5.07 -3.20
C LEU A 22 13.60 3.53 -3.17
N MET A 23 13.70 2.88 -2.01
CA MET A 23 13.56 1.41 -1.91
C MET A 23 12.16 0.91 -2.28
N PHE A 24 11.17 1.80 -2.25
CA PHE A 24 9.79 1.51 -2.64
C PHE A 24 9.42 2.06 -4.02
N GLY A 25 10.38 2.62 -4.76
CA GLY A 25 10.14 3.11 -6.12
C GLY A 25 9.61 1.99 -7.02
N ALA A 26 8.56 2.30 -7.80
CA ALA A 26 7.83 1.37 -8.64
C ALA A 26 7.09 0.21 -7.93
N CYS A 27 7.18 0.09 -6.60
CA CYS A 27 6.38 -0.87 -5.85
C CYS A 27 4.90 -0.50 -5.84
N PHE A 28 4.06 -1.51 -5.65
CA PHE A 28 2.63 -1.33 -5.42
C PHE A 28 2.33 -1.17 -3.93
N LEU A 29 1.49 -0.21 -3.61
CA LEU A 29 0.94 0.02 -2.29
C LEU A 29 -0.56 -0.27 -2.32
N VAL A 30 -1.00 -1.15 -1.43
CA VAL A 30 -2.42 -1.41 -1.18
C VAL A 30 -2.91 -0.41 -0.16
N VAL A 31 -3.87 0.42 -0.54
CA VAL A 31 -4.42 1.48 0.31
C VAL A 31 -5.22 0.86 1.45
N THR A 32 -4.87 1.24 2.69
CA THR A 32 -5.62 0.87 3.90
C THR A 32 -6.28 2.06 4.58
N ASP A 33 -5.76 3.27 4.37
CA ASP A 33 -6.32 4.53 4.89
C ASP A 33 -6.19 5.65 3.85
N PRO A 34 -7.24 5.93 3.04
CA PRO A 34 -7.24 7.05 2.11
C PRO A 34 -7.37 8.39 2.88
N ARG A 35 -6.60 9.40 2.48
CA ARG A 35 -6.52 10.69 3.19
C ARG A 35 -6.57 11.89 2.23
N PRO A 36 -6.97 13.08 2.70
CA PRO A 36 -6.98 14.28 1.85
C PRO A 36 -5.62 14.63 1.23
N TRP A 37 -4.52 14.22 1.88
CA TRP A 37 -3.15 14.45 1.42
C TRP A 37 -2.55 13.29 0.59
N GLY A 38 -3.26 12.16 0.45
CA GLY A 38 -2.76 10.97 -0.24
C GLY A 38 -3.34 9.68 0.34
N ALA A 39 -2.48 8.73 0.72
CA ALA A 39 -2.90 7.47 1.32
C ALA A 39 -1.84 6.89 2.27
N GLN A 40 -2.31 6.08 3.21
CA GLN A 40 -1.50 5.08 3.89
C GLN A 40 -1.86 3.69 3.38
N GLY A 41 -0.88 2.80 3.42
CA GLY A 41 -1.06 1.43 3.01
C GLY A 41 0.18 0.61 3.27
N TYR A 42 0.19 -0.60 2.72
CA TYR A 42 1.33 -1.47 2.80
C TYR A 42 1.81 -1.87 1.41
N ILE A 43 3.11 -2.12 1.32
CA ILE A 43 3.76 -2.81 0.22
C ILE A 43 3.97 -4.24 0.67
N GLN A 44 3.47 -5.20 -0.11
CA GLN A 44 3.79 -6.60 0.10
C GLN A 44 5.26 -6.80 -0.24
N VAL A 45 6.07 -7.13 0.77
CA VAL A 45 7.48 -7.46 0.57
C VAL A 45 7.63 -8.96 0.31
N ILE A 46 8.84 -9.36 -0.09
CA ILE A 46 9.16 -10.77 -0.26
C ILE A 46 9.03 -11.50 1.07
N GLY A 47 8.39 -12.66 1.04
CA GLY A 47 8.26 -13.52 2.21
C GLY A 47 9.53 -14.28 2.55
N THR A 48 9.43 -15.13 3.58
CA THR A 48 10.48 -16.08 3.98
C THR A 48 9.88 -17.48 4.08
N ASP A 49 10.71 -18.51 3.98
CA ASP A 49 10.32 -19.91 4.21
C ASP A 49 9.13 -20.37 3.35
N ASP A 50 9.13 -19.98 2.07
CA ASP A 50 8.07 -20.27 1.09
C ASP A 50 6.67 -19.78 1.47
N GLN A 51 6.57 -18.84 2.42
CA GLN A 51 5.31 -18.22 2.84
C GLN A 51 5.30 -16.74 2.48
N PRO A 52 4.18 -16.18 1.96
CA PRO A 52 4.04 -14.74 1.85
C PRO A 52 4.08 -14.14 3.26
N ARG A 53 5.13 -13.38 3.56
CA ARG A 53 5.35 -12.73 4.85
C ARG A 53 5.88 -11.32 4.63
N GLY A 54 5.65 -10.48 5.64
CA GLY A 54 6.19 -9.12 5.68
C GLY A 54 5.30 -8.10 4.99
N LEU A 55 5.10 -6.97 5.66
CA LEU A 55 4.39 -5.81 5.16
C LEU A 55 5.25 -4.58 5.49
N ALA A 56 5.54 -3.77 4.49
CA ALA A 56 6.18 -2.49 4.69
C ALA A 56 5.13 -1.38 4.59
N TYR A 57 4.84 -0.71 5.70
CA TYR A 57 3.88 0.38 5.71
C TYR A 57 4.50 1.68 5.18
N TYR A 58 3.75 2.38 4.33
CA TYR A 58 4.20 3.62 3.72
C TYR A 58 3.06 4.65 3.63
N ARG A 59 3.43 5.93 3.74
CA ARG A 59 2.53 7.08 3.59
C ARG A 59 2.87 7.81 2.30
N ALA A 60 2.10 7.56 1.25
CA ALA A 60 2.28 8.17 -0.05
C ALA A 60 1.45 9.45 -0.17
N ARG A 61 2.09 10.56 -0.54
CA ARG A 61 1.39 11.76 -0.98
C ARG A 61 0.92 11.61 -2.42
N TRP A 62 0.00 12.47 -2.85
CA TRP A 62 -0.53 12.46 -4.22
C TRP A 62 0.55 12.56 -5.30
N GLU A 63 1.61 13.32 -5.05
CA GLU A 63 2.74 13.46 -5.98
C GLU A 63 3.66 12.23 -6.05
N GLU A 64 3.53 11.29 -5.10
CA GLU A 64 4.38 10.10 -4.99
C GLU A 64 3.77 8.85 -5.62
N MET A 65 2.53 8.91 -6.12
CA MET A 65 1.79 7.71 -6.52
C MET A 65 0.82 7.92 -7.67
N GLU A 66 0.53 6.83 -8.38
CA GLU A 66 -0.49 6.76 -9.42
C GLU A 66 -1.45 5.60 -9.14
N LEU A 67 -2.77 5.82 -9.24
CA LEU A 67 -3.77 4.75 -9.14
C LEU A 67 -3.69 3.84 -10.36
N VAL A 68 -3.58 2.54 -10.12
CA VAL A 68 -3.48 1.53 -11.20
C VAL A 68 -4.62 0.51 -11.16
N GLY A 69 -5.33 0.35 -10.05
CA GLY A 69 -6.46 -0.56 -9.95
C GLY A 69 -6.91 -0.84 -8.52
N ALA A 70 -7.36 -2.06 -8.27
CA ALA A 70 -7.70 -2.58 -6.95
C ALA A 70 -7.00 -3.93 -6.74
N ALA A 71 -6.64 -4.20 -5.49
CA ALA A 71 -6.08 -5.49 -5.10
C ALA A 71 -7.20 -6.53 -5.05
N GLU A 72 -6.99 -7.67 -5.72
CA GLU A 72 -7.87 -8.83 -5.59
C GLU A 72 -7.71 -9.49 -4.21
N TRP A 73 -6.49 -9.46 -3.66
CA TRP A 73 -6.15 -10.01 -2.36
C TRP A 73 -5.49 -8.96 -1.47
N ILE A 74 -5.98 -8.82 -0.24
CA ILE A 74 -5.48 -7.88 0.76
C ILE A 74 -4.92 -8.68 1.94
N ALA A 75 -3.79 -8.25 2.48
CA ALA A 75 -3.19 -8.84 3.66
C ALA A 75 -4.13 -8.60 4.83
N GLY A 76 -4.70 -9.70 5.34
CA GLY A 76 -5.84 -9.67 6.25
C GLY A 76 -7.13 -9.32 5.50
N SER A 77 -7.91 -10.34 5.14
CA SER A 77 -9.35 -10.21 5.30
C SER A 77 -9.59 -9.67 6.71
N LEU A 78 -10.12 -8.45 6.82
CA LEU A 78 -10.38 -7.73 8.06
C LEU A 78 -11.40 -8.49 8.93
N GLU A 79 -10.97 -9.52 9.68
CA GLU A 79 -11.64 -10.06 10.87
C GLU A 79 -10.76 -11.12 11.56
N GLY A 80 -10.31 -10.80 12.79
CA GLY A 80 -10.08 -11.81 13.84
C GLY A 80 -8.72 -12.50 13.90
N GLU A 81 -7.65 -11.78 14.25
CA GLU A 81 -6.64 -12.35 15.15
C GLU A 81 -6.46 -11.36 16.29
N THR A 82 -7.03 -11.73 17.44
CA THR A 82 -6.83 -11.04 18.71
C THR A 82 -5.41 -11.33 19.15
N ASP A 83 -4.69 -10.28 19.53
CA ASP A 83 -3.41 -10.38 20.22
C ASP A 83 -3.56 -11.34 21.42
N GLU A 84 -2.89 -12.48 21.38
CA GLU A 84 -2.57 -13.24 22.59
C GLU A 84 -1.11 -12.94 22.97
N TYR A 85 -0.98 -12.55 24.24
CA TYR A 85 0.18 -12.00 24.95
C TYR A 85 1.42 -12.89 24.97
#